data_AF-A0A933A9J4-F1
#
_entry.id   AF-A0A933A9J4-F1
#
_cell.length_a   1.000
_cell.length_b   1.000
_cell.length_c   1.000
_cell.angle_alpha   90.00
_cell.angle_beta   90.00
_cell.angle_gamma   90.00
#
_symmetry.space_group_name_H-M   'P 1'
#
loop_
_entity.id
_entity.type
_entity.pdbx_description
1 polymer ?
#
loop_
_entity_poly.entity_id
_entity_poly.type
_entity_poly.pdbx_seq_one_letter_code
_entity_poly.pdbx_strand_id
1 'polypeptide(L)'
;VQVWVAQKRKVSVGDKMSGRHGNKGIVSLVAPVQDMPFLPDGTPIDIILNPIGVPSRMNIGQVLESHLGWAAQNLGFKVLTPIFDSADDISIEDALARAWLVQKAGATSLDTTTDKVSFHLELAKAWVNGQGFDGEKVFSGALGVAKEVCQRLWLEELGVPSRDIAADQLDSTVARVSNELNLTPPVNGKVILRDGRTGEPFDQPITVGNIYMMKLIHLVEDKVHARSTGPYSLISQQPLGGKAQFGGQRFGEMEVWALEAYGAAHNLQEMLTIKSDDVTGRAKAYEAIIKGDDILQLGVPESFKVLVKELQSLGLSVEVISEEEAKVIPAEEALRTPVAETDVRFEVEDNA
;
A
#
# COMPACT_ATOMS: atom_id res chain seq x y z
N VAL A 1 13.20 20.37 -31.28
CA VAL A 1 13.91 19.06 -31.23
C VAL A 1 13.21 18.20 -30.19
N GLN A 2 12.82 16.98 -30.52
CA GLN A 2 12.23 16.01 -29.58
C GLN A 2 13.25 14.92 -29.31
N VAL A 3 13.40 14.53 -28.04
CA VAL A 3 14.33 13.46 -27.62
C VAL A 3 13.55 12.46 -26.79
N TRP A 4 13.66 11.18 -27.15
CA TRP A 4 13.00 10.08 -26.45
C TRP A 4 14.01 9.37 -25.56
N VAL A 5 13.68 9.17 -24.29
CA VAL A 5 14.53 8.49 -23.30
C VAL A 5 13.75 7.29 -22.76
N ALA A 6 14.37 6.11 -22.78
CA ALA A 6 13.78 4.89 -22.24
C ALA A 6 14.51 4.46 -20.96
N GLN A 7 13.77 3.98 -19.97
CA GLN A 7 14.28 3.51 -18.68
C GLN A 7 13.57 2.22 -18.29
N LYS A 8 14.32 1.20 -17.84
CA LYS A 8 13.75 -0.02 -17.26
C LYS A 8 13.63 0.15 -15.74
N ARG A 9 12.41 0.09 -15.21
CA ARG A 9 12.13 0.26 -13.77
C ARG A 9 11.81 -1.09 -13.13
N LYS A 10 12.65 -1.54 -12.19
CA LYS A 10 12.41 -2.75 -11.37
C LYS A 10 11.37 -2.46 -10.28
N VAL A 11 10.85 -3.49 -9.63
CA VAL A 11 10.02 -3.33 -8.42
C VAL A 11 10.92 -2.87 -7.28
N SER A 12 10.47 -1.86 -6.55
CA SER A 12 11.18 -1.32 -5.38
C SER A 12 10.23 -1.10 -4.20
N VAL A 13 10.81 -0.94 -3.01
CA VAL A 13 10.06 -0.55 -1.80
C VAL A 13 9.36 0.79 -2.06
N GLY A 14 8.07 0.86 -1.74
CA GLY A 14 7.22 2.02 -2.02
C GLY A 14 6.36 1.90 -3.28
N ASP A 15 6.67 0.96 -4.18
CA ASP A 15 5.82 0.69 -5.35
C ASP A 15 4.48 0.05 -4.93
N LYS A 16 3.42 0.38 -5.66
CA LYS A 16 2.08 -0.15 -5.38
C LYS A 16 1.78 -1.39 -6.22
N MET A 17 1.34 -2.46 -5.56
CA MET A 17 0.92 -3.72 -6.17
C MET A 17 -0.56 -3.98 -5.89
N SER A 18 -1.20 -4.79 -6.72
CA SER A 18 -2.61 -5.19 -6.55
C SER A 18 -2.87 -6.58 -7.10
N GLY A 19 -3.63 -7.40 -6.36
CA GLY A 19 -4.31 -8.54 -6.97
C GLY A 19 -5.58 -8.10 -7.69
N ARG A 20 -6.24 -9.06 -8.34
CA ARG A 20 -7.50 -8.83 -9.10
C ARG A 20 -8.70 -8.60 -8.19
N HIS A 21 -8.65 -9.10 -6.95
CA HIS A 21 -9.72 -9.02 -5.95
C HIS A 21 -9.69 -7.75 -5.10
N GLY A 22 -9.03 -6.69 -5.58
CA GLY A 22 -8.98 -5.39 -4.90
C GLY A 22 -8.03 -5.33 -3.70
N ASN A 23 -7.27 -6.38 -3.43
CA ASN A 23 -6.19 -6.41 -2.45
C ASN A 23 -5.01 -5.55 -2.95
N LYS A 24 -5.02 -4.27 -2.58
CA LYS A 24 -3.98 -3.29 -2.92
C LYS A 24 -3.03 -3.11 -1.74
N GLY A 25 -1.74 -3.04 -2.03
CA GLY A 25 -0.68 -2.85 -1.05
C GLY A 25 0.51 -2.10 -1.61
N ILE A 26 1.38 -1.63 -0.72
CA ILE A 26 2.68 -1.06 -1.07
C ILE A 26 3.75 -2.08 -0.67
N VAL A 27 4.77 -2.26 -1.50
CA VAL A 27 5.93 -3.10 -1.13
C VAL A 27 6.66 -2.43 0.04
N SER A 28 6.64 -3.05 1.21
CA SER A 28 7.28 -2.54 2.43
C SER A 28 8.74 -2.98 2.57
N LEU A 29 9.05 -4.21 2.18
CA LEU A 29 10.35 -4.83 2.29
C LEU A 29 10.59 -5.76 1.10
N VAL A 30 11.82 -5.76 0.59
CA VAL A 30 12.31 -6.79 -0.34
C VAL A 30 13.34 -7.60 0.44
N ALA A 31 12.91 -8.76 0.96
CA ALA A 31 13.76 -9.62 1.77
C ALA A 31 14.66 -10.49 0.87
N PRO A 32 15.87 -10.85 1.35
CA PRO A 32 16.66 -11.91 0.73
C PRO A 32 15.92 -13.25 0.76
N VAL A 33 16.16 -14.10 -0.23
CA VAL A 33 15.49 -15.41 -0.35
C VAL A 33 15.71 -16.31 0.86
N GLN A 34 16.89 -16.24 1.50
CA GLN A 34 17.21 -17.03 2.69
C GLN A 34 16.39 -16.65 3.93
N ASP A 35 15.86 -15.42 4.00
CA ASP A 35 15.06 -14.96 5.13
C ASP A 35 13.56 -15.22 4.91
N MET A 36 13.16 -15.61 3.70
CA MET A 36 11.77 -15.88 3.37
C MET A 36 11.32 -17.21 3.96
N PRO A 37 10.07 -17.30 4.44
CA PRO A 37 9.44 -18.58 4.75
C PRO A 37 9.55 -19.54 3.58
N PHE A 38 9.78 -20.81 3.86
CA PHE A 38 9.91 -21.85 2.85
C PHE A 38 9.07 -23.07 3.18
N LEU A 39 8.69 -23.79 2.14
CA LEU A 39 7.93 -25.03 2.19
C LEU A 39 8.80 -26.21 2.65
N PRO A 40 8.22 -27.33 3.10
CA PRO A 40 8.99 -28.50 3.55
C PRO A 40 9.94 -29.09 2.49
N ASP A 41 9.70 -28.82 1.20
CA ASP A 41 10.54 -29.20 0.06
C ASP A 41 11.73 -28.24 -0.18
N GLY A 42 11.82 -27.15 0.58
CA GLY A 42 12.86 -26.12 0.44
C GLY A 42 12.45 -24.94 -0.44
N THR A 43 11.27 -24.96 -1.08
CA THR A 43 10.83 -23.89 -1.97
C THR A 43 10.48 -22.63 -1.18
N PRO A 44 11.13 -21.47 -1.41
CA PRO A 44 10.83 -20.23 -0.71
C PRO A 44 9.54 -19.58 -1.25
N ILE A 45 8.85 -18.83 -0.40
CA ILE A 45 7.67 -18.04 -0.78
C ILE A 45 8.10 -16.72 -1.43
N ASP A 46 7.38 -16.29 -2.49
CA ASP A 46 7.67 -15.04 -3.20
C ASP A 46 7.07 -13.79 -2.53
N ILE A 47 5.82 -13.87 -2.08
CA ILE A 47 5.05 -12.73 -1.54
C ILE A 47 4.28 -13.18 -0.29
N ILE A 48 4.39 -12.39 0.78
CA ILE A 48 3.62 -12.58 2.01
C ILE A 48 2.49 -11.53 2.05
N LEU A 49 1.25 -11.99 2.05
CA LEU A 49 0.06 -11.13 2.17
C LEU A 49 -0.55 -11.24 3.56
N ASN A 50 -0.81 -10.10 4.20
CA ASN A 50 -1.41 -10.08 5.54
C ASN A 50 -2.89 -10.55 5.48
N PRO A 51 -3.29 -11.58 6.25
CA PRO A 51 -4.65 -12.11 6.24
C PRO A 51 -5.71 -11.16 6.79
N ILE A 52 -5.35 -10.18 7.63
CA ILE A 52 -6.30 -9.26 8.30
C ILE A 52 -7.14 -8.46 7.29
N GLY A 53 -6.60 -8.24 6.09
CA GLY A 53 -7.29 -7.51 5.03
C GLY A 53 -8.46 -8.27 4.38
N VAL A 54 -8.55 -9.59 4.55
CA VAL A 54 -9.56 -10.41 3.86
C VAL A 54 -10.93 -10.37 4.55
N PRO A 55 -11.06 -10.62 5.88
CA PRO A 55 -12.35 -10.65 6.54
C PRO A 55 -13.08 -9.30 6.49
N SER A 56 -12.33 -8.20 6.69
CA SER A 56 -12.89 -6.85 6.69
C SER A 56 -13.38 -6.36 5.32
N ARG A 57 -12.80 -6.88 4.23
CA ARG A 57 -13.12 -6.48 2.85
C ARG A 57 -14.03 -7.46 2.12
N MET A 58 -14.34 -8.60 2.73
CA MET A 58 -15.21 -9.65 2.19
C MET A 58 -14.81 -10.13 0.79
N ASN A 59 -13.51 -10.08 0.47
CA ASN A 59 -12.97 -10.48 -0.83
C ASN A 59 -12.34 -11.88 -0.78
N ILE A 60 -13.17 -12.87 -0.41
CA ILE A 60 -12.78 -14.27 -0.24
C ILE A 60 -12.23 -14.91 -1.53
N GLY A 61 -12.60 -14.38 -2.69
CA GLY A 61 -12.16 -14.89 -3.99
C GLY A 61 -10.63 -14.95 -4.15
N GLN A 62 -9.86 -14.10 -3.45
CA GLN A 62 -8.40 -14.17 -3.49
C GLN A 62 -7.84 -15.43 -2.82
N VAL A 63 -8.54 -15.96 -1.81
CA VAL A 63 -8.17 -17.19 -1.12
C VAL A 63 -8.51 -18.39 -2.00
N LEU A 64 -9.69 -18.37 -2.63
CA LEU A 64 -10.09 -19.38 -3.62
C LEU A 64 -9.13 -19.42 -4.82
N GLU A 65 -8.73 -18.24 -5.33
CA GLU A 65 -7.71 -18.10 -6.37
C GLU A 65 -6.39 -18.74 -5.94
N SER A 66 -5.94 -18.48 -4.70
CA SER A 66 -4.69 -19.04 -4.17
C SER A 66 -4.75 -20.57 -4.09
N HIS A 67 -5.85 -21.12 -3.57
CA HIS A 67 -6.07 -22.58 -3.46
C HIS A 67 -6.10 -23.28 -4.82
N LEU A 68 -6.92 -22.78 -5.73
CA LEU A 68 -7.04 -23.35 -7.07
C LEU A 68 -5.75 -23.17 -7.87
N GLY A 69 -5.08 -22.03 -7.74
CA GLY A 69 -3.78 -21.76 -8.34
C GLY A 69 -2.70 -22.71 -7.83
N TRP A 70 -2.72 -23.07 -6.54
CA TRP A 70 -1.81 -24.05 -5.96
C TRP A 70 -2.01 -25.44 -6.57
N ALA A 71 -3.27 -25.90 -6.65
CA ALA A 71 -3.58 -27.18 -7.28
C ALA A 71 -3.18 -27.20 -8.75
N ALA A 72 -3.49 -26.13 -9.49
CA ALA A 72 -3.19 -25.98 -10.90
C ALA A 72 -1.68 -26.01 -11.19
N GLN A 73 -0.87 -25.37 -10.34
CA GLN A 73 0.58 -25.40 -10.46
C GLN A 73 1.15 -26.81 -10.26
N ASN A 74 0.73 -27.50 -9.19
CA ASN A 74 1.22 -28.85 -8.88
C ASN A 74 0.78 -29.90 -9.91
N LEU A 75 -0.37 -29.70 -10.53
CA LEU A 75 -0.94 -30.59 -11.54
C LEU A 75 -0.65 -30.11 -12.98
N GLY A 76 0.13 -29.05 -13.16
CA GLY A 76 0.59 -28.59 -14.47
C GLY A 76 -0.50 -28.10 -15.44
N PHE A 77 -1.64 -27.61 -14.94
CA PHE A 77 -2.71 -27.05 -15.78
C PHE A 77 -2.97 -25.56 -15.50
N LYS A 78 -3.73 -24.93 -16.39
CA LYS A 78 -4.25 -23.57 -16.19
C LYS A 78 -5.76 -23.64 -16.09
N VAL A 79 -6.34 -22.78 -15.26
CA VAL A 79 -7.79 -22.76 -15.03
C VAL A 79 -8.39 -21.52 -15.63
N LEU A 80 -9.51 -21.70 -16.31
CA LEU A 80 -10.41 -20.64 -16.72
C LEU A 80 -11.69 -20.81 -15.90
N THR A 81 -11.95 -19.86 -15.00
CA THR A 81 -13.18 -19.82 -14.21
C THR A 81 -14.07 -18.69 -14.76
N PRO A 82 -15.14 -19.01 -15.50
CA PRO A 82 -16.13 -18.03 -15.93
C PRO A 82 -16.70 -17.23 -14.76
N ILE A 83 -17.18 -16.03 -15.05
CA ILE A 83 -17.83 -15.17 -14.05
C ILE A 83 -19.21 -15.76 -13.77
N PHE A 84 -19.54 -15.99 -12.49
CA PHE A 84 -20.80 -16.59 -12.00
C PHE A 84 -21.04 -18.08 -12.34
N ASP A 85 -20.13 -18.72 -13.08
CA ASP A 85 -20.10 -20.16 -13.33
C ASP A 85 -18.68 -20.66 -13.03
N SER A 86 -18.25 -20.42 -11.80
CA SER A 86 -16.89 -20.69 -11.32
C SER A 86 -16.76 -22.10 -10.76
N ALA A 87 -15.51 -22.52 -10.50
CA ALA A 87 -15.24 -23.74 -9.76
C ALA A 87 -15.93 -23.71 -8.38
N ASP A 88 -16.74 -24.73 -8.10
CA ASP A 88 -17.36 -24.94 -6.78
C ASP A 88 -16.31 -25.30 -5.73
N ASP A 89 -16.62 -25.06 -4.45
CA ASP A 89 -15.73 -25.38 -3.33
C ASP A 89 -15.25 -26.85 -3.36
N ILE A 90 -16.17 -27.78 -3.63
CA ILE A 90 -15.87 -29.22 -3.74
C ILE A 90 -14.85 -29.49 -4.86
N SER A 91 -14.96 -28.79 -5.99
CA SER A 91 -14.03 -28.96 -7.10
C SER A 91 -12.63 -28.43 -6.79
N ILE A 92 -12.53 -27.36 -5.98
CA ILE A 92 -11.25 -26.82 -5.51
C ILE A 92 -10.64 -27.76 -4.49
N GLU A 93 -11.43 -28.28 -3.55
CA GLU A 93 -11.01 -29.28 -2.56
C GLU A 93 -10.51 -30.57 -3.25
N ASP A 94 -11.21 -31.05 -4.28
CA ASP A 94 -10.79 -32.19 -5.10
C ASP A 94 -9.48 -31.90 -5.85
N ALA A 95 -9.31 -30.69 -6.39
CA ALA A 95 -8.09 -30.31 -7.07
C ALA A 95 -6.89 -30.29 -6.11
N LEU A 96 -7.08 -29.76 -4.90
CA LEU A 96 -6.07 -29.79 -3.83
C LEU A 96 -5.77 -31.22 -3.37
N ALA A 97 -6.80 -32.06 -3.23
CA ALA A 97 -6.65 -33.48 -2.92
C ALA A 97 -5.80 -34.20 -3.97
N ARG A 98 -6.10 -34.01 -5.26
CA ARG A 98 -5.32 -34.60 -6.36
C ARG A 98 -3.88 -34.11 -6.34
N ALA A 99 -3.64 -32.82 -6.10
CA ALA A 99 -2.30 -32.28 -5.99
C ALA A 99 -1.50 -32.95 -4.87
N TRP A 100 -2.11 -33.15 -3.69
CA TRP A 100 -1.48 -33.84 -2.58
C TRP A 100 -1.19 -35.32 -2.89
N LEU A 101 -2.14 -36.05 -3.49
CA LEU A 101 -1.95 -37.45 -3.89
C LEU A 101 -0.80 -37.62 -4.89
N VAL A 102 -0.70 -36.72 -5.86
CA VAL A 102 0.38 -36.71 -6.87
C VAL A 102 1.74 -36.44 -6.22
N GLN A 103 1.82 -35.50 -5.27
CA GLN A 103 3.03 -35.23 -4.49
C GLN A 103 3.44 -36.46 -3.66
N LYS A 104 2.49 -37.12 -2.98
CA LYS A 104 2.75 -38.32 -2.18
C LYS A 104 3.20 -39.52 -3.01
N ALA A 105 2.67 -39.66 -4.23
CA ALA A 105 3.11 -40.68 -5.16
C ALA A 105 4.52 -40.41 -5.74
N GLY A 106 5.10 -39.22 -5.51
CA GLY A 106 6.35 -38.82 -6.15
C GLY A 106 6.21 -38.66 -7.67
N ALA A 107 4.99 -38.38 -8.16
CA ALA A 107 4.65 -38.34 -9.57
C ALA A 107 4.86 -36.95 -10.21
N THR A 108 5.47 -36.01 -9.49
CA THR A 108 5.81 -34.66 -9.96
C THR A 108 7.22 -34.62 -10.55
N SER A 109 7.35 -34.13 -11.78
CA SER A 109 8.63 -33.82 -12.40
C SER A 109 8.74 -32.31 -12.63
N LEU A 110 9.78 -31.70 -12.08
CA LEU A 110 10.10 -30.28 -12.25
C LEU A 110 11.06 -30.14 -13.43
N ASP A 111 10.63 -29.47 -14.51
CA ASP A 111 11.55 -29.08 -15.57
C ASP A 111 12.28 -27.79 -15.16
N THR A 112 13.56 -27.94 -14.79
CA THR A 112 14.44 -26.84 -14.35
C THR A 112 14.68 -25.77 -15.41
N THR A 113 14.32 -26.02 -16.68
CA THR A 113 14.53 -25.06 -17.77
C THR A 113 13.31 -24.18 -18.05
N THR A 114 12.10 -24.67 -17.74
CA THR A 114 10.86 -23.94 -18.01
C THR A 114 10.04 -23.62 -16.76
N ASP A 115 10.50 -24.03 -15.57
CA ASP A 115 9.76 -24.00 -14.30
C ASP A 115 8.36 -24.63 -14.41
N LYS A 116 8.16 -25.52 -15.40
CA LYS A 116 6.91 -26.22 -15.60
C LYS A 116 6.93 -27.51 -14.80
N VAL A 117 5.97 -27.64 -13.90
CA VAL A 117 5.64 -28.91 -13.25
C VAL A 117 4.86 -29.75 -14.25
N SER A 118 5.37 -30.94 -14.53
CA SER A 118 4.63 -31.98 -15.26
C SER A 118 4.32 -33.12 -14.29
N PHE A 119 3.17 -33.76 -14.46
CA PHE A 119 2.77 -34.87 -13.60
C PHE A 119 2.57 -36.15 -14.40
N HIS A 120 3.03 -37.27 -13.84
CA HIS A 120 2.88 -38.59 -14.42
C HIS A 120 1.60 -39.26 -13.90
N LEU A 121 0.50 -39.05 -14.62
CA LEU A 121 -0.83 -39.53 -14.23
C LEU A 121 -0.86 -41.05 -13.93
N GLU A 122 -0.19 -41.86 -14.74
CA GLU A 122 -0.20 -43.32 -14.58
C GLU A 122 0.51 -43.78 -13.30
N LEU A 123 1.57 -43.09 -12.88
CA LEU A 123 2.26 -43.39 -11.62
C LEU A 123 1.37 -43.03 -10.43
N ALA A 124 0.70 -41.88 -10.49
CA ALA A 124 -0.24 -41.47 -9.44
C ALA A 124 -1.42 -42.45 -9.31
N LYS A 125 -2.01 -42.89 -10.44
CA LYS A 125 -3.07 -43.91 -10.43
C LYS A 125 -2.59 -45.24 -9.84
N ALA A 126 -1.41 -45.71 -10.26
CA ALA A 126 -0.84 -46.95 -9.75
C ALA A 126 -0.61 -46.91 -8.24
N TRP A 127 -0.14 -45.77 -7.71
CA TRP A 127 0.04 -45.58 -6.28
C TRP A 127 -1.30 -45.60 -5.52
N VAL A 128 -2.32 -44.89 -6.00
CA VAL A 128 -3.66 -44.89 -5.39
C VAL A 128 -4.28 -46.29 -5.39
N ASN A 129 -4.14 -47.04 -6.50
CA ASN A 129 -4.54 -48.44 -6.59
C ASN A 129 -3.82 -49.32 -5.57
N GLY A 130 -2.52 -49.08 -5.36
CA GLY A 130 -1.72 -49.77 -4.34
C GLY A 130 -2.19 -49.52 -2.90
N GLN A 131 -2.83 -48.38 -2.63
CA GLN A 131 -3.42 -48.07 -1.32
C GLN A 131 -4.82 -48.69 -1.10
N GLY A 132 -5.39 -49.31 -2.14
CA GLY A 132 -6.71 -49.96 -2.10
C GLY A 132 -7.87 -49.07 -2.55
N PHE A 133 -7.60 -47.95 -3.21
CA PHE A 133 -8.62 -47.06 -3.78
C PHE A 133 -8.59 -47.09 -5.31
N ASP A 134 -9.70 -46.72 -5.95
CA ASP A 134 -9.79 -46.70 -7.42
C ASP A 134 -9.16 -45.42 -8.00
N GLY A 135 -7.94 -45.54 -8.50
CA GLY A 135 -7.19 -44.45 -9.12
C GLY A 135 -7.85 -43.89 -10.38
N GLU A 136 -8.60 -44.68 -11.14
CA GLU A 136 -9.31 -44.14 -12.30
C GLU A 136 -10.41 -43.17 -11.85
N LYS A 137 -11.19 -43.54 -10.82
CA LYS A 137 -12.25 -42.67 -10.28
C LYS A 137 -11.73 -41.41 -9.62
N VAL A 138 -10.60 -41.49 -8.91
CA VAL A 138 -10.00 -40.32 -8.25
C VAL A 138 -9.59 -39.25 -9.26
N PHE A 139 -9.10 -39.66 -10.44
CA PHE A 139 -8.63 -38.76 -11.49
C PHE A 139 -9.64 -38.55 -12.64
N SER A 140 -10.82 -39.20 -12.62
CA SER A 140 -11.82 -39.15 -13.71
C SER A 140 -12.64 -37.86 -13.80
N GLY A 141 -12.40 -36.88 -12.92
CA GLY A 141 -13.18 -35.63 -12.89
C GLY A 141 -14.48 -35.72 -12.08
N ALA A 142 -14.78 -36.87 -11.46
CA ALA A 142 -15.91 -37.01 -10.55
C ALA A 142 -15.74 -36.11 -9.31
N LEU A 143 -16.81 -35.43 -8.91
CA LEU A 143 -16.83 -34.50 -7.77
C LEU A 143 -16.89 -35.27 -6.43
N GLY A 144 -16.12 -34.81 -5.45
CA GLY A 144 -16.06 -35.30 -4.08
C GLY A 144 -15.21 -36.56 -3.87
N VAL A 145 -14.91 -37.31 -4.93
CA VAL A 145 -14.19 -38.60 -4.82
C VAL A 145 -12.73 -38.40 -4.41
N ALA A 146 -12.07 -37.38 -4.97
CA ALA A 146 -10.67 -37.14 -4.65
C ALA A 146 -10.49 -36.61 -3.22
N LYS A 147 -11.39 -35.70 -2.80
CA LYS A 147 -11.48 -35.23 -1.41
C LYS A 147 -11.61 -36.38 -0.43
N GLU A 148 -12.57 -37.28 -0.65
CA GLU A 148 -12.83 -38.40 0.26
C GLU A 148 -11.61 -39.33 0.40
N VAL A 149 -11.01 -39.73 -0.72
CA VAL A 149 -9.83 -40.60 -0.72
C VAL A 149 -8.64 -39.93 -0.04
N CYS A 150 -8.42 -38.64 -0.31
CA CYS A 150 -7.35 -37.86 0.32
C CYS A 150 -7.54 -37.76 1.84
N GLN A 151 -8.74 -37.45 2.31
CA GLN A 151 -9.05 -37.36 3.74
C GLN A 151 -8.86 -38.72 4.45
N ARG A 152 -9.29 -39.83 3.83
CA ARG A 152 -9.09 -41.17 4.38
C ARG A 152 -7.59 -41.52 4.47
N LEU A 153 -6.83 -41.31 3.41
CA LEU A 153 -5.38 -41.56 3.42
C LEU A 153 -4.65 -40.67 4.44
N TRP A 154 -5.06 -39.42 4.57
CA TRP A 154 -4.50 -38.51 5.58
C TRP A 154 -4.79 -38.97 7.01
N LEU A 155 -5.99 -39.47 7.31
CA LEU A 155 -6.31 -40.07 8.61
C LEU A 155 -5.50 -41.33 8.88
N GLU A 156 -5.29 -42.17 7.87
CA GLU A 156 -4.44 -43.37 7.97
C GLU A 156 -2.97 -43.01 8.26
N GLU A 157 -2.43 -41.94 7.66
CA GLU A 157 -1.09 -41.43 7.97
C GLU A 157 -0.96 -40.98 9.45
N LEU A 158 -2.06 -40.52 10.04
CA LEU A 158 -2.14 -40.13 11.46
C LEU A 158 -2.45 -41.33 12.38
N GLY A 159 -2.58 -42.54 11.84
CA GLY A 159 -2.88 -43.75 12.59
C GLY A 159 -4.34 -43.92 13.00
N VAL A 160 -5.26 -43.14 12.41
CA VAL A 160 -6.71 -43.23 12.66
C VAL A 160 -7.35 -44.13 11.60
N PRO A 161 -8.00 -45.24 11.98
CA PRO A 161 -8.65 -46.12 11.00
C PRO A 161 -9.86 -45.40 10.39
N SER A 162 -9.81 -45.17 9.08
CA SER A 162 -10.82 -44.38 8.38
C SER A 162 -11.63 -45.14 7.34
N ARG A 163 -11.32 -46.41 7.02
CA ARG A 163 -11.95 -47.16 5.91
C ARG A 163 -13.43 -47.47 6.14
N ASP A 164 -13.82 -47.71 7.39
CA ASP A 164 -15.20 -48.10 7.76
C ASP A 164 -16.08 -46.89 8.13
N ILE A 165 -15.52 -45.68 8.12
CA ILE A 165 -16.26 -44.46 8.44
C ILE A 165 -17.19 -44.10 7.28
N ALA A 166 -18.46 -43.83 7.58
CA ALA A 166 -19.44 -43.37 6.60
C ALA A 166 -19.08 -41.95 6.10
N ALA A 167 -19.38 -41.65 4.84
CA ALA A 167 -18.95 -40.40 4.20
C ALA A 167 -19.48 -39.12 4.89
N ASP A 168 -20.66 -39.19 5.49
CA ASP A 168 -21.28 -38.13 6.30
C ASP A 168 -20.54 -37.84 7.62
N GLN A 169 -19.88 -38.86 8.18
CA GLN A 169 -19.10 -38.75 9.42
C GLN A 169 -17.62 -38.45 9.17
N LEU A 170 -17.16 -38.54 7.93
CA LEU A 170 -15.75 -38.32 7.58
C LEU A 170 -15.33 -36.88 7.85
N ASP A 171 -16.08 -35.89 7.37
CA ASP A 171 -15.75 -34.47 7.55
C ASP A 171 -15.72 -34.06 9.03
N SER A 172 -16.65 -34.57 9.85
CA SER A 172 -16.66 -34.29 11.30
C SER A 172 -15.49 -34.94 12.03
N THR A 173 -15.09 -36.14 11.61
CA THR A 173 -13.90 -36.83 12.14
C THR A 173 -12.62 -36.10 11.77
N VAL A 174 -12.48 -35.67 10.51
CA VAL A 174 -11.34 -34.88 10.02
C VAL A 174 -11.25 -33.56 10.80
N ALA A 175 -12.35 -32.85 11.00
CA ALA A 175 -12.38 -31.61 11.77
C ALA A 175 -11.94 -31.82 13.24
N ARG A 176 -12.39 -32.91 13.87
CA ARG A 176 -11.99 -33.25 15.26
C ARG A 176 -10.49 -33.51 15.35
N VAL A 177 -9.95 -34.39 14.50
CA VAL A 177 -8.52 -34.75 14.48
C VAL A 177 -7.66 -33.52 14.13
N SER A 178 -8.13 -32.69 13.19
CA SER A 178 -7.47 -31.45 12.79
C SER A 178 -7.29 -30.49 13.98
N ASN A 179 -8.34 -30.32 14.80
CA ASN A 179 -8.30 -29.47 15.98
C ASN A 179 -7.44 -30.05 17.12
N GLU A 180 -7.49 -31.37 17.34
CA GLU A 180 -6.72 -32.04 18.41
C GLU A 180 -5.21 -32.00 18.14
N LEU A 181 -4.79 -32.20 16.88
CA LEU A 181 -3.38 -32.26 16.50
C LEU A 181 -2.82 -30.94 15.97
N ASN A 182 -3.66 -29.89 15.83
CA ASN A 182 -3.30 -28.62 15.21
C ASN A 182 -2.70 -28.79 13.80
N LEU A 183 -3.21 -29.77 13.04
CA LEU A 183 -2.83 -30.08 11.67
C LEU A 183 -4.02 -29.87 10.76
N THR A 184 -3.82 -29.27 9.59
CA THR A 184 -4.88 -29.15 8.59
C THR A 184 -4.84 -30.27 7.57
N PRO A 185 -6.01 -30.75 7.11
CA PRO A 185 -6.07 -31.69 6.01
C PRO A 185 -5.62 -31.00 4.71
N PRO A 186 -5.04 -31.74 3.76
CA PRO A 186 -4.51 -31.18 2.51
C PRO A 186 -5.53 -30.41 1.66
N VAL A 187 -6.82 -30.74 1.81
CA VAL A 187 -7.94 -30.10 1.10
C VAL A 187 -8.17 -28.64 1.48
N ASN A 188 -7.62 -28.18 2.61
CA ASN A 188 -7.79 -26.80 3.07
C ASN A 188 -6.77 -25.80 2.47
N GLY A 189 -5.80 -26.27 1.68
CA GLY A 189 -4.78 -25.41 1.06
C GLY A 189 -3.79 -24.79 2.04
N LYS A 190 -3.66 -25.35 3.24
CA LYS A 190 -2.74 -24.90 4.28
C LYS A 190 -1.58 -25.88 4.47
N VAL A 191 -0.38 -25.34 4.65
CA VAL A 191 0.86 -26.10 4.82
C VAL A 191 1.65 -25.54 6.00
N ILE A 192 2.40 -26.38 6.70
CA ILE A 192 3.38 -25.93 7.69
C ILE A 192 4.58 -25.34 6.96
N LEU A 193 4.78 -24.04 7.11
CA LEU A 193 5.96 -23.35 6.63
C LEU A 193 7.06 -23.40 7.71
N ARG A 194 8.31 -23.19 7.27
CA ARG A 194 9.46 -22.97 8.14
C ARG A 194 9.94 -21.53 7.99
N ASP A 195 10.38 -20.92 9.10
CA ASP A 195 11.02 -19.62 9.07
C ASP A 195 12.40 -19.74 8.40
N GLY A 196 12.68 -18.91 7.39
CA GLY A 196 13.97 -18.87 6.71
C GLY A 196 15.13 -18.50 7.63
N ARG A 197 14.85 -17.72 8.69
CA ARG A 197 15.88 -17.18 9.59
C ARG A 197 16.30 -18.16 10.68
N THR A 198 15.36 -18.96 11.19
CA THR A 198 15.60 -19.91 12.28
C THR A 198 15.58 -21.37 11.83
N GLY A 199 14.86 -21.69 10.74
CA GLY A 199 14.59 -23.05 10.28
C GLY A 199 13.45 -23.76 11.03
N GLU A 200 12.90 -23.13 12.07
CA GLU A 200 11.82 -23.68 12.89
C GLU A 200 10.47 -23.62 12.15
N PRO A 201 9.59 -24.62 12.33
CA PRO A 201 8.24 -24.56 11.78
C PRO A 201 7.40 -23.49 12.48
N PHE A 202 6.48 -22.86 11.76
CA PHE A 202 5.50 -21.97 12.38
C PHE A 202 4.48 -22.74 13.23
N ASP A 203 3.97 -22.09 14.28
CA ASP A 203 3.02 -22.69 15.24
C ASP A 203 1.68 -23.13 14.62
N GLN A 204 1.27 -22.46 13.54
CA GLN A 204 0.01 -22.73 12.85
C GLN A 204 0.24 -22.94 11.35
N PRO A 205 -0.56 -23.82 10.71
CA PRO A 205 -0.48 -24.02 9.28
C PRO A 205 -0.98 -22.78 8.52
N ILE A 206 -0.25 -22.38 7.48
CA ILE A 206 -0.46 -21.15 6.73
C ILE A 206 -1.02 -21.48 5.35
N THR A 207 -1.97 -20.68 4.86
CA THR A 207 -2.47 -20.81 3.48
C THR A 207 -1.37 -20.42 2.50
N VAL A 208 -1.00 -21.34 1.63
CA VAL A 208 -0.03 -21.12 0.55
C VAL A 208 -0.74 -21.38 -0.77
N GLY A 209 -0.43 -20.57 -1.77
CA GLY A 209 -0.95 -20.80 -3.10
C GLY A 209 -0.44 -19.82 -4.14
N ASN A 210 -0.96 -19.96 -5.34
CA ASN A 210 -0.55 -19.14 -6.47
C ASN A 210 -1.63 -18.10 -6.78
N ILE A 211 -1.26 -16.81 -6.64
CA ILE A 211 -2.17 -15.69 -6.82
C ILE A 211 -1.64 -14.74 -7.90
N TYR A 212 -2.52 -14.22 -8.75
CA TYR A 212 -2.13 -13.27 -9.78
C TYR A 212 -1.99 -11.84 -9.21
N MET A 213 -0.76 -11.31 -9.23
CA MET A 213 -0.42 -9.97 -8.75
C MET A 213 0.06 -9.05 -9.87
N MET A 214 -0.39 -7.80 -9.85
CA MET A 214 -0.07 -6.76 -10.83
C MET A 214 0.72 -5.62 -10.18
N LYS A 215 1.65 -5.06 -10.95
CA LYS A 215 2.32 -3.78 -10.63
C LYS A 215 1.50 -2.62 -11.14
N LEU A 216 1.16 -1.66 -10.27
CA LEU A 216 0.43 -0.46 -10.67
C LEU A 216 1.39 0.65 -11.10
N ILE A 217 0.89 1.59 -11.90
CA ILE A 217 1.62 2.79 -12.35
C ILE A 217 1.99 3.75 -11.21
N HIS A 218 1.52 3.50 -9.99
CA HIS A 218 1.81 4.31 -8.82
C HIS A 218 3.17 3.95 -8.24
N LEU A 219 4.24 4.43 -8.88
CA LEU A 219 5.61 4.19 -8.48
C LEU A 219 6.07 5.22 -7.44
N VAL A 220 6.95 4.81 -6.53
CA VAL A 220 7.49 5.71 -5.50
C VAL A 220 8.38 6.80 -6.09
N GLU A 221 9.18 6.45 -7.11
CA GLU A 221 10.10 7.36 -7.81
C GLU A 221 9.38 8.59 -8.38
N ASP A 222 8.15 8.39 -8.86
CA ASP A 222 7.34 9.46 -9.42
C ASP A 222 6.71 10.35 -8.32
N LYS A 223 6.62 9.88 -7.08
CA LYS A 223 5.95 10.57 -5.96
C LYS A 223 6.86 11.28 -4.99
N VAL A 224 8.10 10.81 -4.79
CA VAL A 224 9.04 11.47 -3.88
C VAL A 224 9.34 12.86 -4.43
N HIS A 225 9.17 13.87 -3.57
CA HIS A 225 9.45 15.27 -3.86
C HIS A 225 9.95 15.94 -2.59
N ALA A 226 11.05 16.67 -2.71
CA ALA A 226 11.63 17.44 -1.62
C ALA A 226 12.07 18.80 -2.16
N ARG A 227 11.95 19.82 -1.32
CA ARG A 227 12.29 21.20 -1.65
C ARG A 227 13.00 21.82 -0.45
N SER A 228 14.14 22.46 -0.71
CA SER A 228 14.78 23.39 0.22
C SER A 228 14.36 24.82 -0.11
N THR A 229 14.86 25.37 -1.21
CA THR A 229 14.47 26.65 -1.81
C THR A 229 14.00 26.42 -3.25
N GLY A 230 13.32 27.38 -3.85
CA GLY A 230 12.75 27.21 -5.19
C GLY A 230 12.04 28.45 -5.69
N PRO A 231 11.30 28.38 -6.81
CA PRO A 231 10.60 29.52 -7.35
C PRO A 231 9.39 29.92 -6.48
N TYR A 232 9.01 31.19 -6.62
CA TYR A 232 7.93 31.84 -5.89
C TYR A 232 6.93 32.48 -6.86
N SER A 233 5.70 32.63 -6.41
CA SER A 233 4.66 33.38 -7.11
C SER A 233 5.03 34.86 -7.22
N LEU A 234 4.71 35.48 -8.35
CA LEU A 234 4.98 36.91 -8.57
C LEU A 234 4.18 37.81 -7.63
N ILE A 235 2.93 37.43 -7.34
CA ILE A 235 1.98 38.26 -6.59
C ILE A 235 2.12 37.98 -5.09
N SER A 236 1.81 36.75 -4.66
CA SER A 236 1.77 36.39 -3.25
C SER A 236 3.14 36.13 -2.63
N GLN A 237 4.21 36.06 -3.45
CA GLN A 237 5.56 35.68 -3.01
C GLN A 237 5.63 34.32 -2.29
N GLN A 238 4.59 33.49 -2.39
CA GLN A 238 4.55 32.15 -1.81
C GLN A 238 5.25 31.12 -2.71
N PRO A 239 5.80 30.04 -2.13
CA PRO A 239 6.32 28.90 -2.89
C PRO A 239 5.32 28.41 -3.95
N LEU A 240 5.76 28.24 -5.21
CA LEU A 240 4.91 27.65 -6.25
C LEU A 240 4.47 26.23 -5.88
N GLY A 241 3.36 25.76 -6.46
CA GLY A 241 2.86 24.40 -6.26
C GLY A 241 3.35 23.42 -7.34
N GLY A 242 3.38 22.13 -7.00
CA GLY A 242 3.60 21.04 -7.96
C GLY A 242 5.05 20.62 -8.16
N LYS A 243 5.26 19.32 -8.32
CA LYS A 243 6.59 18.68 -8.43
C LYS A 243 7.41 19.21 -9.61
N ALA A 244 6.78 19.44 -10.76
CA ALA A 244 7.46 19.92 -11.97
C ALA A 244 8.09 21.31 -11.81
N GLN A 245 7.60 22.12 -10.87
CA GLN A 245 8.08 23.48 -10.60
C GLN A 245 8.95 23.56 -9.34
N PHE A 246 9.41 22.41 -8.81
CA PHE A 246 10.04 22.34 -7.49
C PHE A 246 9.18 22.99 -6.40
N GLY A 247 7.87 22.70 -6.44
CA GLY A 247 6.89 23.36 -5.61
C GLY A 247 6.99 23.02 -4.12
N GLY A 248 6.46 23.91 -3.27
CA GLY A 248 6.34 23.68 -1.84
C GLY A 248 5.13 22.78 -1.51
N GLN A 249 5.15 22.19 -0.32
CA GLN A 249 3.97 21.49 0.21
C GLN A 249 2.99 22.52 0.76
N ARG A 250 1.70 22.35 0.46
CA ARG A 250 0.65 23.19 1.04
C ARG A 250 0.54 22.90 2.54
N PHE A 251 0.71 23.95 3.34
CA PHE A 251 0.36 23.96 4.76
C PHE A 251 -1.01 24.62 4.87
N GLY A 252 -2.05 23.82 5.11
CA GLY A 252 -3.44 24.28 5.11
C GLY A 252 -3.92 24.68 6.50
N GLU A 253 -5.17 25.14 6.55
CA GLU A 253 -5.84 25.56 7.78
C GLU A 253 -5.91 24.43 8.83
N MET A 254 -6.15 23.19 8.40
CA MET A 254 -6.18 22.03 9.30
C MET A 254 -4.81 21.76 9.93
N GLU A 255 -3.72 21.96 9.18
CA GLU A 255 -2.36 21.84 9.73
C GLU A 255 -1.98 23.01 10.64
N VAL A 256 -2.50 24.23 10.37
CA VAL A 256 -2.36 25.38 11.27
C VAL A 256 -3.01 25.08 12.62
N TRP A 257 -4.27 24.62 12.63
CA TRP A 257 -4.97 24.25 13.87
C TRP A 257 -4.23 23.17 14.66
N ALA A 258 -3.59 22.22 13.97
CA ALA A 258 -2.78 21.22 14.63
C ALA A 258 -1.63 21.86 15.42
N LEU A 259 -0.87 22.79 14.82
CA LEU A 259 0.22 23.48 15.53
C LEU A 259 -0.28 24.41 16.64
N GLU A 260 -1.41 25.08 16.45
CA GLU A 260 -2.06 25.90 17.47
C GLU A 260 -2.45 25.06 18.68
N ALA A 261 -3.03 23.87 18.47
CA ALA A 261 -3.42 22.95 19.55
C ALA A 261 -2.22 22.46 20.35
N TYR A 262 -1.04 22.31 19.72
CA TYR A 262 0.21 21.99 20.41
C TYR A 262 0.85 23.19 21.14
N GLY A 263 0.33 24.41 20.96
CA GLY A 263 0.99 25.62 21.46
C GLY A 263 2.33 25.91 20.79
N ALA A 264 2.55 25.38 19.58
CA ALA A 264 3.81 25.49 18.85
C ALA A 264 3.93 26.84 18.12
N ALA A 265 3.89 27.94 18.88
CA ALA A 265 3.80 29.30 18.36
C ALA A 265 4.94 29.66 17.39
N HIS A 266 6.20 29.39 17.77
CA HIS A 266 7.35 29.68 16.91
C HIS A 266 7.35 28.85 15.63
N ASN A 267 7.03 27.55 15.70
CA ASN A 267 6.96 26.69 14.53
C ASN A 267 5.89 27.15 13.55
N LEU A 268 4.71 27.53 14.06
CA LEU A 268 3.63 28.07 13.24
C LEU A 268 4.05 29.40 12.62
N GLN A 269 4.66 30.29 13.39
CA GLN A 269 5.14 31.58 12.92
C GLN A 269 6.17 31.40 11.79
N GLU A 270 7.11 30.46 11.91
CA GLU A 270 8.07 30.13 10.85
C GLU A 270 7.39 29.65 9.56
N MET A 271 6.37 28.78 9.68
CA MET A 271 5.62 28.27 8.52
C MET A 271 4.87 29.38 7.79
N LEU A 272 4.34 30.36 8.52
CA LEU A 272 3.60 31.49 7.95
C LEU A 272 4.48 32.61 7.42
N THR A 273 5.76 32.70 7.83
CA THR A 273 6.67 33.80 7.47
C THR A 273 7.86 33.30 6.65
N ILE A 274 9.00 32.98 7.29
CA ILE A 274 10.30 32.71 6.66
C ILE A 274 10.30 31.48 5.75
N LYS A 275 9.40 30.52 5.96
CA LYS A 275 9.25 29.33 5.08
C LYS A 275 8.25 29.55 3.94
N SER A 276 7.52 30.66 3.96
CA SER A 276 6.51 31.02 2.96
C SER A 276 6.89 32.30 2.24
N ASP A 277 6.35 33.46 2.65
CA ASP A 277 6.29 34.69 1.87
C ASP A 277 6.97 35.91 2.51
N ASP A 278 7.61 35.78 3.68
CA ASP A 278 8.50 36.84 4.19
C ASP A 278 9.78 36.88 3.35
N VAL A 279 9.77 37.75 2.33
CA VAL A 279 10.86 37.89 1.35
C VAL A 279 12.18 38.24 2.03
N THR A 280 12.13 39.14 2.99
CA THR A 280 13.32 39.61 3.70
C THR A 280 13.80 38.59 4.72
N GLY A 281 12.88 38.01 5.50
CA GLY A 281 13.19 37.03 6.52
C GLY A 281 13.74 35.73 5.93
N ARG A 282 13.19 35.23 4.82
CA ARG A 282 13.68 33.98 4.22
C ARG A 282 15.11 34.09 3.70
N ALA A 283 15.49 35.23 3.13
CA ALA A 283 16.86 35.47 2.65
C ALA A 283 17.85 35.48 3.82
N LYS A 284 17.51 36.19 4.90
CA LYS A 284 18.30 36.22 6.14
C LYS A 284 18.36 34.86 6.82
N ALA A 285 17.25 34.12 6.87
CA ALA A 285 17.20 32.78 7.44
C ALA A 285 18.12 31.82 6.68
N TYR A 286 18.13 31.88 5.35
CA TYR A 286 19.04 31.07 4.54
C TYR A 286 20.51 31.42 4.81
N GLU A 287 20.84 32.71 4.91
CA GLU A 287 22.19 33.18 5.25
C GLU A 287 22.62 32.75 6.66
N ALA A 288 21.73 32.86 7.66
CA ALA A 288 21.98 32.43 9.03
C ALA A 288 22.23 30.92 9.10
N ILE A 289 21.44 30.10 8.40
CA ILE A 289 21.65 28.64 8.34
C ILE A 289 23.02 28.29 7.76
N ILE A 290 23.48 29.01 6.73
CA ILE A 290 24.81 28.78 6.13
C ILE A 290 25.92 29.16 7.11
N LYS A 291 25.75 30.25 7.86
CA LYS A 291 26.73 30.74 8.84
C LYS A 291 26.71 29.96 10.16
N GLY A 292 25.63 29.24 10.44
CA GLY A 292 25.40 28.60 11.75
C GLY A 292 24.96 29.59 12.82
N ASP A 293 24.42 30.74 12.43
CA ASP A 293 23.87 31.75 13.34
C ASP A 293 22.39 31.47 13.63
N ASP A 294 21.89 31.99 14.76
CA ASP A 294 20.48 31.90 15.11
C ASP A 294 19.60 32.70 14.13
N ILE A 295 18.44 32.12 13.77
CA ILE A 295 17.47 32.76 12.87
C ILE A 295 16.72 33.85 13.66
N LEU A 296 17.00 35.12 13.37
CA LEU A 296 16.45 36.27 14.06
C LEU A 296 15.46 37.09 13.21
N GLN A 297 14.50 37.68 13.93
CA GLN A 297 13.43 38.62 13.52
C GLN A 297 12.63 38.25 12.25
N LEU A 298 11.38 37.86 12.53
CA LEU A 298 10.35 37.54 11.56
C LEU A 298 9.68 38.85 11.11
N GLY A 299 9.63 39.07 9.79
CA GLY A 299 8.97 40.24 9.19
C GLY A 299 7.47 40.04 9.02
N VAL A 300 6.83 41.03 8.40
CA VAL A 300 5.42 40.95 8.02
C VAL A 300 5.28 40.14 6.72
N PRO A 301 4.43 39.08 6.70
CA PRO A 301 4.12 38.31 5.50
C PRO A 301 3.74 39.19 4.31
N GLU A 302 4.23 38.85 3.11
CA GLU A 302 3.88 39.60 1.91
C GLU A 302 2.39 39.44 1.58
N SER A 303 1.80 38.27 1.85
CA SER A 303 0.35 38.06 1.71
C SER A 303 -0.50 39.06 2.51
N PHE A 304 -0.06 39.44 3.71
CA PHE A 304 -0.75 40.46 4.50
C PHE A 304 -0.67 41.84 3.84
N LYS A 305 0.49 42.20 3.27
CA LYS A 305 0.63 43.47 2.53
C LYS A 305 -0.23 43.49 1.28
N VAL A 306 -0.28 42.37 0.54
CA VAL A 306 -1.16 42.21 -0.63
C VAL A 306 -2.61 42.39 -0.21
N LEU A 307 -3.06 41.75 0.88
CA LEU A 307 -4.41 41.91 1.41
C LEU A 307 -4.74 43.37 1.74
N VAL A 308 -3.85 44.09 2.43
CA VAL A 308 -4.06 45.51 2.76
C VAL A 308 -4.21 46.35 1.48
N LYS A 309 -3.38 46.10 0.46
CA LYS A 309 -3.46 46.81 -0.82
C LYS A 309 -4.72 46.47 -1.61
N GLU A 310 -5.19 45.23 -1.56
CA GLU A 310 -6.45 44.82 -2.17
C GLU A 310 -7.64 45.51 -1.48
N LEU A 311 -7.67 45.61 -0.15
CA LEU A 311 -8.71 46.34 0.57
C LEU A 311 -8.68 47.85 0.29
N GLN A 312 -7.49 48.46 0.22
CA GLN A 312 -7.31 49.87 -0.16
C GLN A 312 -7.81 50.14 -1.59
N SER A 313 -7.65 49.19 -2.51
CA SER A 313 -8.16 49.31 -3.88
C SER A 313 -9.69 49.39 -3.97
N LEU A 314 -10.40 48.89 -2.95
CA LEU A 314 -11.86 48.97 -2.82
C LEU A 314 -12.33 50.27 -2.15
N GLY A 315 -11.42 51.17 -1.81
CA GLY A 315 -11.73 52.42 -1.09
C GLY A 315 -11.85 52.26 0.43
N LEU A 316 -11.37 51.13 0.99
CA LEU A 316 -11.31 50.93 2.45
C LEU A 316 -9.96 51.44 2.99
N SER A 317 -9.98 52.35 3.96
CA SER A 317 -8.76 52.74 4.67
C SER A 317 -8.42 51.71 5.73
N VAL A 318 -7.30 50.99 5.55
CA VAL A 318 -6.79 50.01 6.50
C VAL A 318 -5.38 50.44 6.91
N GLU A 319 -5.21 50.69 8.20
CA GLU A 319 -3.95 51.11 8.82
C GLU A 319 -3.63 50.21 10.01
N VAL A 320 -2.34 49.88 10.18
CA VAL A 320 -1.87 49.12 11.33
C VAL A 320 -1.57 50.11 12.45
N ILE A 321 -2.35 50.04 13.52
CA ILE A 321 -2.25 50.97 14.64
C ILE A 321 -1.33 50.38 15.71
N SER A 322 -0.37 51.17 16.18
CA SER A 322 0.45 50.83 17.35
C SER A 322 -0.31 51.12 18.66
N GLU A 323 0.02 50.42 19.76
CA GLU A 323 -0.64 50.67 21.07
C GLU A 323 -0.49 52.13 21.57
N GLU A 324 0.51 52.85 21.08
CA GLU A 324 0.74 54.27 21.42
C GLU A 324 -0.19 55.21 20.62
N GLU A 325 -0.44 54.92 19.34
CA GLU A 325 -1.34 55.70 18.48
C GLU A 325 -2.82 55.46 18.77
N ALA A 326 -3.19 54.24 19.21
CA ALA A 326 -4.57 53.91 19.59
C ALA A 326 -5.11 54.75 20.77
N LYS A 327 -4.22 55.26 21.64
CA LYS A 327 -4.59 56.11 22.78
C LYS A 327 -4.87 57.56 22.40
N VAL A 328 -4.49 57.98 21.18
CA VAL A 328 -4.53 59.39 20.75
C VAL A 328 -5.79 59.72 19.94
N ILE A 329 -6.59 58.73 19.53
CA ILE A 329 -7.80 58.93 18.73
C ILE A 329 -9.05 58.85 19.63
N PRO A 330 -9.72 59.96 19.98
CA PRO A 330 -11.03 59.92 20.62
C PRO A 330 -12.06 59.34 19.65
N ALA A 331 -12.99 58.51 20.16
CA ALA A 331 -13.98 57.77 19.37
C ALA A 331 -14.89 58.63 18.45
N GLU A 332 -14.91 59.96 18.61
CA GLU A 332 -15.68 60.88 17.76
C GLU A 332 -14.93 61.35 16.50
N GLU A 333 -13.59 61.28 16.45
CA GLU A 333 -12.79 61.74 15.29
C GLU A 333 -12.58 60.68 14.21
N ALA A 334 -12.71 59.39 14.53
CA ALA A 334 -12.60 58.30 13.56
C ALA A 334 -13.68 58.32 12.46
N LEU A 335 -14.77 59.08 12.67
CA LEU A 335 -15.87 59.26 11.71
C LEU A 335 -15.72 60.50 10.81
N ARG A 336 -14.71 61.34 11.04
CA ARG A 336 -14.40 62.48 10.17
C ARG A 336 -13.13 62.16 9.38
N THR A 337 -13.30 61.78 8.13
CA THR A 337 -12.20 61.74 7.16
C THR A 337 -11.50 63.11 7.14
N PRO A 338 -10.17 63.19 7.33
CA PRO A 338 -9.46 64.41 7.04
C PRO A 338 -9.46 64.57 5.51
N VAL A 339 -10.21 65.54 5.01
CA VAL A 339 -10.00 66.07 3.66
C VAL A 339 -8.65 66.74 3.70
N ALA A 340 -7.66 66.17 3.00
CA ALA A 340 -6.40 66.85 2.77
C ALA A 340 -6.68 68.12 1.95
N GLU A 341 -6.62 69.29 2.59
CA GLU A 341 -6.47 70.56 1.88
C GLU A 341 -5.11 70.56 1.19
N THR A 342 -5.07 70.13 -0.06
CA THR A 342 -3.97 70.48 -0.96
C THR A 342 -4.11 71.95 -1.34
N ASP A 343 -3.41 72.80 -0.60
CA ASP A 343 -3.17 74.19 -0.92
C ASP A 343 -2.20 74.26 -2.13
N VAL A 344 -2.74 74.10 -3.35
CA VAL A 344 -1.98 74.26 -4.59
C VAL A 344 -1.98 75.74 -4.96
N ARG A 345 -0.96 76.47 -4.49
CA ARG A 345 -0.62 77.78 -5.05
C ARG A 345 -0.03 77.60 -6.44
N PHE A 346 -0.73 78.09 -7.45
CA PHE A 346 -0.19 78.24 -8.80
C PHE A 346 0.59 79.55 -8.86
N GLU A 347 1.93 79.49 -8.87
CA GLU A 347 2.75 80.60 -9.36
C GLU A 347 2.75 80.53 -10.89
N VAL A 348 2.21 81.58 -11.52
CA VAL A 348 2.30 81.80 -12.96
C VAL A 348 3.61 82.54 -13.21
N GLU A 349 4.61 81.84 -13.75
CA GLU A 349 5.75 82.51 -14.39
C GLU A 349 5.30 83.01 -15.77
N ASP A 350 5.06 84.31 -15.87
CA ASP A 350 4.99 85.01 -17.15
C ASP A 350 6.41 85.08 -17.73
N ASN A 351 6.69 84.26 -18.76
CA ASN A 351 7.80 84.51 -19.68
C ASN A 351 7.23 84.94 -21.04
N ALA A 352 7.50 86.21 -21.35
CA ALA A 352 7.34 86.84 -22.66
C ALA A 352 8.36 86.35 -23.68
#